data_AF-A0A2E3DWG9-F1
#
_entry.id   AF-A0A2E3DWG9-F1
#
_cell.length_a   1.000
_cell.length_b   1.000
_cell.length_c   1.000
_cell.angle_alpha   90.00
_cell.angle_beta   90.00
_cell.angle_gamma   90.00
#
_symmetry.space_group_name_H-M   'P 1'
#
loop_
_entity.id
_entity.type
_entity.pdbx_description
1 polymer ?
#
loop_
_entity_poly.entity_id
_entity_poly.type
_entity_poly.pdbx_seq_one_letter_code
_entity_poly.pdbx_strand_id
1 'polypeptide(L)'
;MKLTILITFTLSFLFGQENSDQKNNPCAHPLVQIAKNKGIKSIPMKDIFKYRKLIKQCKENGNEEFVKQIYLMDWERDFKKSKTMASWTSTHAIFVFASFSYYYFAKILDVPYDVTFFPKNSD
;
A
#
# COMPACT_ATOMS: atom_id res chain seq x y z
N MET A 1 -23.81 25.40 -37.52
CA MET A 1 -22.73 25.33 -36.50
C MET A 1 -23.21 25.06 -35.07
N LYS A 2 -24.48 25.29 -34.69
CA LYS A 2 -24.97 24.90 -33.35
C LYS A 2 -25.25 23.38 -33.20
N LEU A 3 -25.72 22.74 -34.29
CA LEU A 3 -26.04 21.32 -34.32
C LEU A 3 -24.80 20.41 -34.23
N THR A 4 -23.69 20.82 -34.87
CA THR A 4 -22.45 20.04 -34.94
C THR A 4 -21.75 19.92 -33.59
N ILE A 5 -21.80 20.97 -32.76
CA ILE A 5 -21.20 20.99 -31.42
C ILE A 5 -21.98 20.07 -30.45
N LEU A 6 -23.30 20.01 -30.62
CA LEU A 6 -24.16 19.16 -29.79
C LEU A 6 -23.95 17.66 -30.09
N ILE A 7 -23.67 17.32 -31.35
CA ILE A 7 -23.35 15.96 -31.78
C ILE A 7 -21.98 15.51 -31.26
N THR A 8 -20.98 16.40 -31.22
CA THR A 8 -19.67 16.03 -30.65
C THR A 8 -19.72 15.80 -29.14
N PHE A 9 -20.57 16.54 -28.41
CA PHE A 9 -20.66 16.45 -26.95
C PHE A 9 -21.39 15.17 -26.49
N THR A 10 -22.39 14.69 -27.23
CA THR A 10 -23.07 13.43 -26.93
C THR A 10 -22.24 12.20 -27.28
N LEU A 11 -21.37 12.29 -28.29
CA LEU A 11 -20.47 11.19 -28.67
C LEU A 11 -19.40 10.93 -27.60
N SER A 12 -18.94 11.97 -26.91
CA SER A 12 -17.97 11.84 -25.81
C SER A 12 -18.56 11.14 -24.57
N PHE A 13 -19.87 11.28 -24.34
CA PHE A 13 -20.57 10.60 -23.24
C PHE A 13 -20.77 9.10 -23.51
N LEU A 14 -20.85 8.69 -24.78
CA LEU A 14 -21.06 7.28 -25.15
C LEU A 14 -19.76 6.45 -25.13
N PHE A 15 -18.58 7.07 -25.17
CA PHE A 15 -17.29 6.37 -25.07
C PHE A 15 -16.79 6.14 -23.63
N GLY A 16 -17.65 6.34 -22.63
CA GLY A 16 -17.40 5.97 -21.23
C GLY A 16 -17.70 4.51 -20.90
N GLN A 17 -17.44 3.56 -21.82
CA GLN A 17 -17.59 2.14 -21.53
C GLN A 17 -16.40 1.66 -20.70
N GLU A 18 -16.61 1.57 -19.38
CA GLU A 18 -15.77 0.75 -18.51
C GLU A 18 -15.84 -0.69 -19.05
N ASN A 19 -14.71 -1.17 -19.57
CA ASN A 19 -14.57 -2.54 -20.05
C ASN A 19 -14.91 -3.50 -18.90
N SER A 20 -16.17 -3.94 -18.84
CA SER A 20 -16.63 -5.04 -18.01
C SER A 20 -16.25 -6.37 -18.67
N ASP A 21 -14.99 -6.51 -19.07
CA ASP A 21 -14.47 -7.75 -19.58
C ASP A 21 -13.95 -8.57 -18.41
N GLN A 22 -14.82 -9.45 -17.92
CA GLN A 22 -14.55 -10.89 -17.71
C GLN A 22 -15.62 -11.49 -16.80
N LYS A 23 -16.72 -11.92 -17.43
CA LYS A 23 -17.72 -12.81 -16.82
C LYS A 23 -17.20 -14.25 -16.63
N ASN A 24 -15.94 -14.51 -16.98
CA ASN A 24 -15.34 -15.84 -16.97
C ASN A 24 -14.32 -15.93 -15.82
N ASN A 25 -14.74 -16.60 -14.73
CA ASN A 25 -13.99 -16.95 -13.51
C ASN A 25 -13.24 -15.80 -12.79
N PRO A 26 -13.72 -15.32 -11.62
CA PRO A 26 -13.08 -14.23 -10.88
C PRO A 26 -11.64 -14.55 -10.43
N CYS A 27 -11.28 -15.82 -10.27
CA CYS A 27 -9.92 -16.25 -9.92
C CYS A 27 -8.94 -16.18 -11.10
N ALA A 28 -9.44 -16.22 -12.34
CA ALA A 28 -8.62 -16.14 -13.55
C ALA A 28 -8.27 -14.70 -13.95
N HIS A 29 -8.83 -13.71 -13.25
CA HIS A 29 -8.64 -12.30 -13.56
C HIS A 29 -7.15 -11.90 -13.50
N PRO A 30 -6.64 -11.07 -14.44
CA PRO A 30 -5.23 -10.68 -14.50
C PRO A 30 -4.68 -10.11 -13.19
N LEU A 31 -5.48 -9.31 -12.47
CA LEU A 31 -5.11 -8.77 -11.16
C LEU A 31 -4.78 -9.86 -10.12
N VAL A 32 -5.52 -10.96 -10.14
CA VAL A 32 -5.31 -12.08 -9.21
C VAL A 32 -4.05 -12.87 -9.61
N GLN A 33 -3.81 -13.05 -10.91
CA GLN A 33 -2.59 -13.68 -11.42
C GLN A 33 -1.33 -12.85 -11.11
N ILE A 34 -1.43 -11.52 -11.22
CA ILE A 34 -0.36 -10.60 -10.82
C ILE A 34 -0.07 -10.76 -9.33
N ALA A 35 -1.11 -10.81 -8.49
CA ALA A 35 -0.96 -11.01 -7.05
C ALA A 35 -0.26 -12.35 -6.72
N LYS A 36 -0.64 -13.42 -7.41
CA LYS A 36 -0.03 -14.75 -7.25
C LYS A 36 1.46 -14.74 -7.60
N ASN A 37 1.82 -14.16 -8.75
CA ASN A 37 3.18 -14.26 -9.28
C ASN A 37 4.14 -13.22 -8.66
N LYS A 38 3.68 -11.99 -8.48
CA LYS A 38 4.51 -10.84 -8.05
C LYS A 38 4.23 -10.37 -6.61
N GLY A 39 3.18 -10.89 -5.98
CA GLY A 39 2.74 -10.49 -4.63
C GLY A 39 1.65 -9.43 -4.64
N ILE A 40 0.94 -9.31 -3.54
CA ILE A 40 -0.25 -8.44 -3.42
C ILE A 40 0.17 -6.97 -3.54
N LYS A 41 1.37 -6.62 -3.05
CA LYS A 41 1.94 -5.26 -3.14
C LYS A 41 2.21 -4.79 -4.57
N SER A 42 2.25 -5.69 -5.56
CA SER A 42 2.46 -5.34 -6.97
C SER A 42 1.21 -4.77 -7.66
N ILE A 43 0.06 -4.86 -7.01
CA ILE A 43 -1.20 -4.32 -7.51
C ILE A 43 -1.18 -2.79 -7.33
N PRO A 44 -1.49 -2.02 -8.37
CA PRO A 44 -1.54 -0.56 -8.25
C PRO A 44 -2.65 -0.14 -7.29
N MET A 45 -2.40 0.91 -6.50
CA MET A 45 -3.30 1.35 -5.42
C MET A 45 -4.75 1.59 -5.88
N LYS A 46 -4.93 2.13 -7.09
CA LYS A 46 -6.24 2.36 -7.70
C LYS A 46 -7.08 1.07 -7.86
N ASP A 47 -6.45 -0.07 -8.08
CA ASP A 47 -7.12 -1.33 -8.39
C ASP A 47 -7.25 -2.25 -7.15
N ILE A 48 -6.79 -1.81 -5.98
CA ILE A 48 -6.85 -2.61 -4.74
C ILE A 48 -8.29 -2.93 -4.34
N PHE A 49 -9.20 -1.97 -4.46
CA PHE A 49 -10.61 -2.21 -4.13
C PHE A 49 -11.24 -3.26 -5.07
N LYS A 50 -10.91 -3.19 -6.37
CA LYS A 50 -11.34 -4.18 -7.37
C LYS A 50 -10.76 -5.56 -7.09
N TYR A 51 -9.47 -5.63 -6.77
CA TYR A 51 -8.81 -6.87 -6.36
C TYR A 51 -9.48 -7.52 -5.14
N ARG A 52 -9.80 -6.75 -4.09
CA ARG A 52 -10.48 -7.27 -2.91
C ARG A 52 -11.84 -7.89 -3.25
N LYS A 53 -12.61 -7.24 -4.13
CA LYS A 53 -13.88 -7.78 -4.62
C LYS A 53 -13.69 -9.09 -5.39
N LEU A 54 -12.69 -9.15 -6.27
CA LEU A 54 -12.35 -10.36 -7.04
C LEU A 54 -11.91 -11.53 -6.15
N ILE A 55 -11.08 -11.29 -5.13
CA ILE A 55 -10.66 -12.31 -4.17
C ILE A 55 -11.85 -12.83 -3.36
N LYS A 56 -12.75 -11.94 -2.94
CA LYS A 56 -13.98 -12.33 -2.23
C LYS A 56 -14.84 -13.25 -3.10
N GLN A 57 -15.10 -12.86 -4.34
CA GLN A 57 -15.84 -13.68 -5.31
C GLN A 57 -15.14 -15.01 -5.60
N CYS A 58 -13.80 -15.00 -5.70
CA CYS A 58 -13.00 -16.21 -5.89
C CYS A 58 -13.15 -17.19 -4.70
N LYS A 59 -13.16 -16.67 -3.48
CA LYS A 59 -13.42 -17.45 -2.25
C LYS A 59 -14.83 -18.01 -2.22
N GLU A 60 -15.83 -17.19 -2.54
CA GLU A 60 -17.25 -17.59 -2.59
C GLU A 60 -17.52 -18.67 -3.66
N ASN A 61 -16.74 -18.67 -4.76
CA ASN A 61 -16.80 -19.69 -5.80
C ASN A 61 -16.10 -21.02 -5.43
N GLY A 62 -15.72 -21.23 -4.17
CA GLY A 62 -15.13 -22.48 -3.67
C GLY A 62 -13.61 -22.61 -3.86
N ASN A 63 -12.91 -21.56 -4.30
CA ASN A 63 -11.46 -21.58 -4.52
C ASN A 63 -10.68 -21.05 -3.29
N GLU A 64 -11.08 -21.45 -2.08
CA GLU A 64 -10.46 -20.95 -0.85
C GLU A 64 -8.98 -21.33 -0.72
N GLU A 65 -8.62 -22.55 -1.14
CA GLU A 65 -7.23 -23.03 -1.09
C GLU A 65 -6.29 -22.19 -1.98
N PHE A 66 -6.76 -21.82 -3.18
CA PHE A 66 -6.01 -20.96 -4.09
C PHE A 66 -5.77 -19.57 -3.48
N VAL A 67 -6.80 -18.98 -2.86
CA VAL A 67 -6.67 -17.69 -2.17
C VAL A 67 -5.69 -17.79 -1.00
N LYS A 68 -5.77 -18.86 -0.20
CA LYS A 68 -4.86 -19.13 0.91
C LYS A 68 -3.41 -19.24 0.43
N GLN A 69 -3.18 -19.92 -0.70
CA GLN A 69 -1.84 -20.05 -1.28
C GLN A 69 -1.25 -18.67 -1.64
N ILE A 70 -2.04 -17.75 -2.21
CA ILE A 70 -1.58 -16.39 -2.52
C ILE A 70 -1.11 -15.68 -1.24
N TYR A 71 -1.89 -15.74 -0.16
CA TYR A 71 -1.51 -15.11 1.11
C TYR A 71 -0.28 -15.74 1.73
N LEU A 72 -0.15 -17.07 1.71
CA LEU A 72 1.02 -17.77 2.25
C LEU A 72 2.30 -17.39 1.50
N MET A 73 2.25 -17.35 0.17
CA MET A 73 3.40 -16.94 -0.64
C MET A 73 3.77 -15.46 -0.41
N ASP A 74 2.78 -14.59 -0.24
CA ASP A 74 3.02 -13.18 0.08
C ASP A 74 3.66 -13.01 1.46
N TRP A 75 3.16 -13.76 2.44
CA TRP A 75 3.70 -13.78 3.80
C TRP A 75 5.14 -14.30 3.85
N GLU A 76 5.44 -15.40 3.16
CA GLU A 76 6.80 -15.94 3.08
C GLU A 76 7.77 -14.96 2.40
N ARG A 77 7.31 -14.28 1.34
CA ARG A 77 8.10 -13.25 0.64
C ARG A 77 8.42 -12.08 1.57
N ASP A 78 7.43 -11.58 2.30
CA ASP A 78 7.60 -10.48 3.24
C ASP A 78 8.46 -10.90 4.45
N PHE A 79 8.31 -12.13 4.93
CA PHE A 79 9.16 -12.70 5.97
C PHE A 79 10.62 -12.84 5.51
N LYS A 80 10.86 -13.28 4.27
CA LYS A 80 12.23 -13.35 3.72
C LYS A 80 12.84 -11.96 3.56
N LYS A 81 12.05 -10.98 3.14
CA LYS A 81 12.48 -9.58 3.01
C LYS A 81 12.73 -8.91 4.35
N SER A 82 12.03 -9.29 5.42
CA SER A 82 12.22 -8.68 6.74
C SER A 82 13.49 -9.12 7.44
N LYS A 83 14.07 -10.28 7.07
CA LYS A 83 15.37 -10.74 7.58
C LYS A 83 16.51 -9.79 7.26
N THR A 84 16.42 -9.07 6.15
CA THR A 84 17.35 -8.01 5.81
C THR A 84 16.64 -6.68 6.02
N MET A 85 17.27 -5.76 6.74
CA MET A 85 16.70 -4.43 6.95
C MET A 85 16.81 -3.65 5.63
N ALA A 86 15.86 -3.86 4.73
CA ALA A 86 15.93 -3.42 3.33
C ALA A 86 15.64 -1.92 3.12
N SER A 87 15.71 -1.10 4.16
CA SER A 87 15.56 0.36 4.09
C SER A 87 16.05 1.00 5.39
N TRP A 88 16.41 2.29 5.36
CA TRP A 88 16.26 3.13 6.55
C TRP A 88 14.80 3.01 6.99
N THR A 89 14.53 2.24 8.04
CA THR A 89 13.17 2.07 8.52
C THR A 89 12.71 3.41 9.08
N SER A 90 11.47 3.78 8.79
CA SER A 90 10.82 4.99 9.32
C SER A 90 11.06 5.14 10.84
N THR A 91 11.10 4.02 11.56
CA THR A 91 11.41 3.95 12.99
C THR A 91 12.77 4.54 13.37
N HIS A 92 13.85 4.21 12.65
CA HIS A 92 15.18 4.81 12.90
C HIS A 92 15.16 6.32 12.65
N ALA A 93 14.56 6.76 11.55
CA ALA A 93 14.45 8.18 11.23
C ALA A 93 13.62 8.95 12.27
N ILE A 94 12.53 8.37 12.77
CA ILE A 94 11.69 8.95 13.83
C ILE A 94 12.47 9.08 15.13
N PHE A 95 13.20 8.03 15.55
CA PHE A 95 13.99 8.10 16.78
C PHE A 95 15.11 9.12 16.71
N VAL A 96 15.83 9.19 15.58
CA VAL A 96 16.86 10.20 15.35
C VAL A 96 16.25 11.61 15.34
N PHE A 97 15.13 11.81 14.65
CA PHE A 97 14.48 13.11 14.61
C PHE A 97 13.94 13.54 15.98
N ALA A 98 13.35 12.62 16.74
CA ALA A 98 12.82 12.90 18.07
C ALA A 98 13.93 13.26 19.06
N SER A 99 15.04 12.51 19.07
CA SER A 99 16.18 12.80 19.95
C SER A 99 16.86 14.12 19.60
N PHE A 100 17.05 14.37 18.30
CA PHE A 100 17.64 15.63 17.82
C PHE A 100 16.73 16.81 18.16
N SER A 101 15.44 16.72 17.85
CA SER A 101 14.47 17.78 18.18
C SER A 101 14.44 18.06 19.68
N TYR A 102 14.34 17.02 20.51
CA TYR A 102 14.35 17.15 21.97
C TYR A 102 15.60 17.88 22.47
N TYR A 103 16.78 17.51 21.97
CA TYR A 103 18.04 18.17 22.33
C TYR A 103 18.02 19.68 22.02
N TYR A 104 17.60 20.06 20.82
CA TYR A 104 17.55 21.48 20.44
C TYR A 104 16.45 22.26 21.17
N PHE A 105 15.28 21.66 21.39
CA PHE A 105 14.21 22.29 22.17
C PHE A 105 14.62 22.50 23.63
N ALA A 106 15.27 21.51 24.25
CA ALA A 106 15.79 21.65 25.61
C ALA A 106 16.83 22.77 25.71
N LYS A 107 17.71 22.90 24.71
CA LYS A 107 18.71 23.98 24.63
C LYS A 107 18.09 25.36 24.43
N ILE A 108 17.04 25.49 23.62
CA ILE A 108 16.35 26.77 23.37
C ILE A 108 15.55 27.22 24.59
N LEU A 109 14.90 26.28 25.28
CA LEU A 109 14.02 26.55 26.43
C LEU A 109 14.76 26.59 27.77
N ASP A 110 16.09 26.39 27.77
CA ASP A 110 16.96 26.34 28.97
C ASP A 110 16.41 25.44 30.08
N VAL A 111 15.83 24.30 29.69
CA VAL A 111 15.28 23.33 30.64
C VAL A 111 16.43 22.71 31.43
N PRO A 112 16.36 22.62 32.76
CA PRO A 112 17.44 22.07 33.54
C PRO A 112 17.67 20.60 33.15
N TYR A 113 18.93 20.25 32.89
CA TYR A 113 19.34 18.96 32.32
C TYR A 113 19.21 17.77 33.30
N ASP A 114 18.86 18.06 34.56
CA ASP A 114 18.69 17.11 35.67
C ASP A 114 17.46 16.19 35.50
N VAL A 115 16.49 16.58 34.68
CA VAL A 115 15.33 15.74 34.30
C VAL A 115 15.50 15.02 32.96
N THR A 116 16.68 15.10 32.34
CA THR A 116 16.92 14.58 30.99
C THR A 116 17.68 13.26 31.00
N PHE A 117 17.48 12.42 29.98
CA PHE A 117 17.99 11.04 29.91
C PHE A 117 19.53 10.90 29.90
N PHE A 118 20.26 12.02 29.75
CA PHE A 118 21.72 12.04 29.73
C PHE A 118 22.24 12.59 31.07
N PRO A 119 22.86 11.76 31.92
CA PRO A 119 23.41 12.24 33.17
C PRO A 119 24.50 13.28 32.89
N LYS A 120 24.45 14.39 33.61
CA LYS A 120 25.54 15.36 33.64
C LYS A 120 26.76 14.63 34.21
N ASN A 121 27.79 14.41 33.40
CA ASN A 121 29.08 13.99 33.92
C ASN A 121 29.54 15.09 34.90
N SER A 122 29.52 14.73 36.18
CA SER A 122 29.99 15.53 37.30
C SER A 122 31.49 15.31 37.43
N ASP A 123 32.26 16.26 36.91
CA ASP A 123 33.61 16.55 37.40
C ASP A 123 33.53 17.20 38.80
#